data_AF-A0A2H0TA09-F1
#
_entry.id   AF-A0A2H0TA09-F1
#
_cell.length_a   1.000
_cell.length_b   1.000
_cell.length_c   1.000
_cell.angle_alpha   90.00
_cell.angle_beta   90.00
_cell.angle_gamma   90.00
#
_symmetry.space_group_name_H-M   'P 1'
#
loop_
_entity.id
_entity.type
_entity.pdbx_description
1 polymer ?
#
loop_
_entity_poly.entity_id
_entity_poly.type
_entity_poly.pdbx_seq_one_letter_code
_entity_poly.pdbx_strand_id
1 'polypeptide(L)'
;MKIAICGSLNFTYEIKKIADDLTMLGFDVSIPVSSEKILRGEFSLEEIKQEKEKGYLHKRAIKYDSIRAYWKVIENSDAVLIANFDKNKIKNYIGGNSFLEMGFAHILNKKIFLLNEIPDMIYSDEIKSMQPIILNGELSKIN
;
A
#
# COMPACT_ATOMS: atom_id res chain seq x y z
N MET A 1 -3.84 16.64 5.99
CA MET A 1 -4.19 15.64 4.96
C MET A 1 -4.17 14.27 5.60
N LYS A 2 -5.13 13.40 5.25
CA LYS A 2 -5.15 12.00 5.64
C LYS A 2 -4.63 11.09 4.53
N ILE A 3 -3.66 10.24 4.85
CA ILE A 3 -2.92 9.42 3.88
C ILE A 3 -3.09 7.94 4.23
N ALA A 4 -3.60 7.15 3.29
CA ALA A 4 -3.61 5.69 3.40
C ALA A 4 -2.38 5.09 2.72
N ILE A 5 -1.51 4.40 3.47
CA ILE A 5 -0.34 3.73 2.92
C ILE A 5 -0.74 2.36 2.37
N CYS A 6 -0.60 2.19 1.06
CA CYS A 6 -0.86 0.94 0.37
C CYS A 6 0.47 0.21 0.10
N GLY A 7 0.52 -1.10 0.30
CA GLY A 7 1.75 -1.83 0.07
C GLY A 7 1.69 -3.31 0.42
N SER A 8 2.74 -4.03 0.03
CA SER A 8 2.87 -5.45 0.33
C SER A 8 3.11 -5.67 1.83
N LEU A 9 2.38 -6.61 2.43
CA LEU A 9 2.56 -7.00 3.84
C LEU A 9 4.00 -7.45 4.20
N ASN A 10 4.79 -7.92 3.22
CA ASN A 10 6.23 -8.21 3.43
C ASN A 10 7.01 -7.00 3.96
N PHE A 11 6.53 -5.78 3.72
CA PHE A 11 7.18 -4.52 4.10
C PHE A 11 6.45 -3.85 5.27
N THR A 12 5.82 -4.62 6.16
CA THR A 12 5.00 -4.08 7.26
C THR A 12 5.81 -3.15 8.18
N TYR A 13 7.07 -3.48 8.45
CA TYR A 13 7.92 -2.67 9.34
C TYR A 13 8.40 -1.39 8.64
N GLU A 14 8.71 -1.46 7.35
CA GLU A 14 9.06 -0.31 6.52
C GLU A 14 7.87 0.63 6.33
N ILE A 15 6.66 0.07 6.13
CA ILE A 15 5.40 0.81 6.12
C ILE A 15 5.18 1.51 7.46
N LYS A 16 5.45 0.85 8.59
CA LYS A 16 5.36 1.47 9.91
C LYS A 16 6.31 2.65 10.04
N LYS A 17 7.56 2.51 9.59
CA LYS A 17 8.53 3.61 9.60
C LYS A 17 8.06 4.80 8.76
N ILE A 18 7.58 4.55 7.54
CA ILE A 18 7.01 5.61 6.69
C ILE A 18 5.81 6.28 7.37
N ALA A 19 4.96 5.50 8.03
CA ALA A 19 3.81 6.04 8.75
C ALA A 19 4.25 6.97 9.90
N ASP A 20 5.29 6.60 10.64
CA ASP A 20 5.86 7.43 11.69
C ASP A 20 6.45 8.72 11.13
N ASP A 21 7.21 8.62 10.04
CA ASP A 21 7.81 9.78 9.36
C ASP A 21 6.73 10.75 8.87
N LEU A 22 5.66 10.26 8.23
CA LEU A 22 4.52 11.09 7.81
C LEU A 22 3.75 11.69 8.99
N THR A 23 3.59 10.95 10.08
CA THR A 23 2.94 11.46 11.29
C THR A 23 3.75 12.60 11.90
N MET A 24 5.08 12.49 11.93
CA MET A 24 5.97 13.58 12.38
C MET A 24 5.89 14.83 11.49
N LEU A 25 5.59 14.65 10.20
CA LEU A 25 5.32 15.76 9.26
C LEU A 25 3.92 16.38 9.43
N GLY A 26 3.09 15.86 10.35
CA GLY A 26 1.77 16.40 10.68
C GLY A 26 0.62 15.80 9.89
N PHE A 27 0.83 14.68 9.19
CA PHE A 27 -0.24 13.97 8.49
C PHE A 27 -0.99 13.00 9.41
N ASP A 28 -2.28 12.79 9.11
CA ASP A 28 -3.04 11.67 9.68
C ASP A 28 -2.80 10.44 8.77
N VAL A 29 -2.35 9.32 9.33
CA VAL A 29 -1.86 8.19 8.55
C VAL A 29 -2.58 6.90 8.92
N SER A 30 -3.05 6.17 7.90
CA SER A 30 -3.60 4.83 8.05
C SER A 30 -2.74 3.82 7.29
N ILE A 31 -2.50 2.64 7.86
CA ILE A 31 -1.74 1.55 7.23
C ILE A 31 -2.66 0.34 6.94
N PRO A 32 -2.24 -0.67 6.17
CA PRO A 32 -3.09 -1.82 5.89
C PRO A 32 -3.56 -2.51 7.18
N VAL A 33 -4.84 -2.86 7.27
CA VAL A 33 -5.41 -3.50 8.48
C VAL A 33 -4.63 -4.74 8.89
N SER A 34 -4.18 -5.55 7.92
CA SER A 34 -3.34 -6.71 8.19
C SER A 34 -1.97 -6.31 8.74
N SER A 35 -1.39 -5.20 8.31
CA SER A 35 -0.15 -4.66 8.89
C SER A 35 -0.35 -4.20 10.33
N GLU A 36 -1.46 -3.53 10.66
CA GLU A 36 -1.77 -3.19 12.07
C GLU A 36 -1.85 -4.44 12.95
N LYS A 37 -2.55 -5.47 12.48
CA LYS A 37 -2.70 -6.74 13.20
C LYS A 37 -1.37 -7.47 13.39
N ILE A 38 -0.48 -7.41 12.40
CA ILE A 38 0.89 -7.94 12.51
C ILE A 38 1.67 -7.18 13.59
N LEU A 39 1.62 -5.85 13.57
CA LEU A 39 2.35 -5.01 14.53
C LEU A 39 1.85 -5.20 15.98
N ARG A 40 0.58 -5.55 16.16
CA ARG A 40 -0.01 -5.90 17.46
C ARG A 40 0.25 -7.35 17.90
N GLY A 41 0.88 -8.16 17.05
CA GLY A 41 1.10 -9.58 17.31
C GLY A 41 -0.16 -10.46 17.17
N GLU A 42 -1.24 -9.95 16.61
CA GLU A 42 -2.46 -10.73 16.33
C GLU A 42 -2.26 -11.69 15.14
N PHE A 43 -1.43 -11.28 14.17
CA PHE A 43 -1.06 -12.08 12.99
C PHE A 43 0.46 -12.27 12.93
N SER A 44 0.90 -13.43 12.43
CA SER A 44 2.31 -13.67 12.12
C SER A 44 2.61 -13.41 10.64
N LEU A 45 3.70 -12.69 10.37
CA LEU A 45 4.23 -12.53 9.01
C LEU A 45 4.61 -13.85 8.37
N GLU A 46 5.14 -14.79 9.16
CA GLU A 46 5.54 -16.11 8.66
C GLU A 46 4.33 -16.95 8.25
N GLU A 47 3.24 -16.90 9.01
CA GLU A 47 1.99 -17.56 8.62
C GLU A 47 1.45 -16.99 7.30
N ILE A 48 1.46 -15.67 7.15
CA ILE A 48 0.99 -14.99 5.93
C ILE A 48 1.88 -15.35 4.72
N LYS A 49 3.20 -15.46 4.91
CA LYS A 49 4.12 -15.93 3.88
C LYS A 49 3.80 -17.36 3.46
N GLN A 50 3.62 -18.27 4.42
CA GLN A 50 3.27 -19.66 4.14
C GLN A 50 1.92 -19.79 3.43
N GLU A 51 0.91 -19.02 3.84
CA GLU A 51 -0.37 -18.95 3.14
C GLU A 51 -0.20 -18.50 1.70
N LYS A 52 0.66 -17.52 1.46
CA LYS A 52 0.94 -17.01 0.12
C LYS A 52 1.65 -18.06 -0.74
N GLU A 53 2.65 -18.74 -0.21
CA GLU A 53 3.37 -19.83 -0.89
C GLU A 53 2.44 -21.00 -1.25
N LYS A 54 1.50 -21.32 -0.36
CA LYS A 54 0.46 -22.34 -0.58
C LYS A 54 -0.70 -21.85 -1.47
N GLY A 55 -0.70 -20.58 -1.89
CA GLY A 55 -1.78 -20.00 -2.70
C GLY A 55 -3.09 -19.73 -1.95
N TYR A 56 -3.09 -19.75 -0.61
CA TYR A 56 -4.26 -19.62 0.25
C TYR A 56 -4.49 -18.22 0.81
N LEU A 57 -3.68 -17.24 0.45
CA LEU A 57 -3.84 -15.85 0.92
C LEU A 57 -5.25 -15.28 0.64
N HIS A 58 -5.90 -15.71 -0.45
CA HIS A 58 -7.28 -15.32 -0.77
C HIS A 58 -8.29 -15.74 0.32
N LYS A 59 -8.07 -16.87 1.01
CA LYS A 59 -8.95 -17.33 2.10
C LYS A 59 -8.94 -16.34 3.26
N ARG A 60 -7.75 -15.79 3.58
CA ARG A 60 -7.60 -14.72 4.56
C ARG A 60 -8.32 -13.45 4.10
N ALA A 61 -8.10 -13.03 2.85
CA ALA A 61 -8.74 -11.85 2.30
C ALA A 61 -10.28 -11.95 2.33
N ILE A 62 -10.84 -13.13 2.04
CA ILE A 62 -12.28 -13.40 2.13
C ILE A 62 -12.75 -13.36 3.59
N LYS A 63 -12.08 -14.09 4.48
CA LYS A 63 -12.46 -14.19 5.90
C LYS A 63 -12.56 -12.83 6.59
N TYR A 64 -11.65 -11.91 6.25
CA TYR A 64 -11.59 -10.58 6.86
C TYR A 64 -12.13 -9.46 5.95
N ASP A 65 -12.73 -9.82 4.81
CA ASP A 65 -13.19 -8.88 3.77
C ASP A 65 -12.18 -7.76 3.49
N SER A 66 -10.90 -8.14 3.39
CA SER A 66 -9.77 -7.20 3.50
C SER A 66 -9.80 -6.11 2.42
N ILE A 67 -10.29 -6.46 1.23
CA ILE A 67 -10.41 -5.52 0.11
C ILE A 67 -11.43 -4.42 0.45
N ARG A 68 -12.65 -4.78 0.89
CA ARG A 68 -13.67 -3.76 1.23
C ARG A 68 -13.32 -3.01 2.51
N ALA A 69 -12.74 -3.69 3.49
CA ALA A 69 -12.28 -3.08 4.73
C ALA A 69 -11.25 -1.97 4.43
N TYR A 70 -10.27 -2.25 3.57
CA TYR A 70 -9.25 -1.27 3.24
C TYR A 70 -9.70 -0.23 2.20
N TRP A 71 -10.60 -0.58 1.29
CA TRP A 71 -11.27 0.38 0.43
C TRP A 71 -11.98 1.48 1.23
N LYS A 72 -12.67 1.16 2.33
CA LYS A 72 -13.28 2.16 3.22
C LYS A 72 -12.25 3.12 3.83
N VAL A 73 -11.03 2.63 4.10
CA VAL A 73 -9.94 3.49 4.60
C VAL A 73 -9.51 4.47 3.51
N ILE A 74 -9.33 3.99 2.28
CA ILE A 74 -9.00 4.82 1.11
C ILE A 74 -10.10 5.84 0.83
N GLU A 75 -11.37 5.44 0.89
CA GLU A 75 -12.52 6.33 0.72
C GLU A 75 -12.50 7.51 1.69
N ASN A 76 -12.17 7.23 2.95
CA ASN A 76 -12.08 8.21 4.03
C ASN A 76 -10.70 8.89 4.15
N SER A 77 -9.85 8.78 3.13
CA SER A 77 -8.54 9.44 3.06
C SER A 77 -8.53 10.49 1.95
N ASP A 78 -7.60 11.43 2.02
CA ASP A 78 -7.39 12.45 0.98
C ASP A 78 -6.45 11.94 -0.13
N ALA A 79 -5.54 11.04 0.24
CA ALA A 79 -4.53 10.50 -0.63
C ALA A 79 -4.17 9.05 -0.30
N VAL A 80 -3.56 8.36 -1.26
CA VAL A 80 -2.85 7.10 -1.03
C VAL A 80 -1.36 7.29 -1.28
N LEU A 81 -0.53 6.61 -0.47
CA LEU A 81 0.90 6.46 -0.72
C LEU A 81 1.20 5.00 -0.99
N ILE A 82 1.70 4.68 -2.18
CA ILE A 82 2.11 3.33 -2.53
C ILE A 82 3.57 3.13 -2.11
N ALA A 83 3.80 2.26 -1.12
CA ALA A 83 5.12 1.85 -0.65
C ALA A 83 5.73 0.80 -1.60
N ASN A 84 6.09 1.22 -2.81
CA ASN A 84 6.57 0.36 -3.89
C ASN A 84 8.08 0.07 -3.78
N PHE A 85 8.44 -0.81 -2.84
CA PHE A 85 9.81 -1.33 -2.69
C PHE A 85 10.13 -2.44 -3.70
N ASP A 86 11.42 -2.70 -3.91
CA ASP A 86 11.90 -3.80 -4.75
C ASP A 86 11.41 -5.16 -4.24
N LYS A 87 10.85 -5.97 -5.14
CA LYS A 87 10.34 -7.31 -4.79
C LYS A 87 10.27 -8.21 -6.01
N ASN A 88 10.40 -9.52 -5.81
CA ASN A 88 10.31 -10.52 -6.89
C ASN A 88 11.28 -10.26 -8.05
N LYS A 89 12.46 -9.70 -7.76
CA LYS A 89 13.47 -9.25 -8.75
C LYS A 89 12.98 -8.13 -9.68
N ILE A 90 11.91 -7.45 -9.30
CA ILE A 90 11.36 -6.29 -10.01
C ILE A 90 11.61 -5.06 -9.15
N LYS A 91 12.26 -4.06 -9.75
CA LYS A 91 12.52 -2.77 -9.11
C LYS A 91 11.21 -2.00 -8.91
N ASN A 92 11.05 -1.37 -7.75
CA ASN A 92 9.87 -0.57 -7.39
C ASN A 92 8.53 -1.29 -7.53
N TYR A 93 8.53 -2.60 -7.24
CA TYR A 93 7.42 -3.49 -7.52
C TYR A 93 6.09 -3.02 -6.90
N ILE A 94 5.03 -3.05 -7.70
CA ILE A 94 3.65 -2.84 -7.27
C ILE A 94 2.91 -4.17 -7.45
N GLY A 95 2.36 -4.72 -6.37
CA GLY A 95 1.59 -5.97 -6.45
C GLY A 95 0.15 -5.74 -6.86
N GLY A 96 -0.52 -6.80 -7.33
CA GLY A 96 -1.92 -6.71 -7.81
C GLY A 96 -2.90 -6.09 -6.81
N ASN A 97 -2.72 -6.32 -5.50
CA ASN A 97 -3.55 -5.67 -4.48
C ASN A 97 -3.30 -4.15 -4.40
N SER A 98 -2.04 -3.71 -4.44
CA SER A 98 -1.70 -2.28 -4.45
C SER A 98 -2.10 -1.59 -5.75
N PHE A 99 -2.02 -2.29 -6.88
CA PHE A 99 -2.57 -1.82 -8.15
C PHE A 99 -4.10 -1.62 -8.08
N LEU A 100 -4.83 -2.56 -7.45
CA LEU A 100 -6.27 -2.42 -7.22
C LEU A 100 -6.58 -1.21 -6.31
N GLU A 101 -5.81 -1.02 -5.24
CA GLU A 101 -5.91 0.12 -4.33
C GLU A 101 -5.66 1.47 -5.05
N MET A 102 -4.71 1.52 -5.99
CA MET A 102 -4.51 2.68 -6.86
C MET A 102 -5.74 2.96 -7.73
N GLY A 103 -6.34 1.90 -8.31
CA GLY A 103 -7.57 2.02 -9.08
C GLY A 103 -8.73 2.60 -8.25
N PHE A 104 -8.88 2.16 -7.00
CA PHE A 104 -9.86 2.72 -6.06
C PHE A 104 -9.61 4.20 -5.78
N ALA A 105 -8.37 4.58 -5.50
CA ALA A 105 -7.99 5.97 -5.29
C ALA A 105 -8.30 6.84 -6.51
N HIS A 106 -8.02 6.33 -7.72
CA HIS A 106 -8.25 7.04 -8.98
C HIS A 106 -9.74 7.34 -9.22
N ILE A 107 -10.62 6.34 -9.10
CA ILE A 107 -12.07 6.56 -9.30
C ILE A 107 -12.69 7.46 -8.23
N LEU A 108 -12.08 7.53 -7.04
CA LEU A 108 -12.49 8.39 -5.94
C LEU A 108 -11.84 9.78 -6.00
N ASN A 109 -11.11 10.09 -7.08
CA ASN A 109 -10.40 11.34 -7.29
C ASN A 109 -9.45 11.71 -6.12
N LYS A 110 -8.78 10.72 -5.54
CA LYS A 110 -7.78 10.90 -4.48
C LYS A 110 -6.41 11.17 -5.09
N LYS A 111 -5.55 11.90 -4.36
CA LYS A 111 -4.15 12.02 -4.76
C LYS A 111 -3.46 10.65 -4.65
N ILE A 112 -2.68 10.27 -5.66
CA ILE A 112 -1.92 9.02 -5.68
C ILE A 112 -0.44 9.38 -5.64
N PHE A 113 0.26 8.98 -4.59
CA PHE A 113 1.70 9.12 -4.45
C PHE A 113 2.38 7.76 -4.64
N LEU A 114 3.48 7.72 -5.38
CA LEU A 114 4.40 6.58 -5.38
C LEU A 114 5.66 6.96 -4.60
N LEU A 115 6.09 6.09 -3.68
CA LEU A 115 7.34 6.29 -2.96
C LEU A 115 8.53 6.34 -3.92
N ASN A 116 8.57 5.41 -4.88
CA ASN A 116 9.61 5.28 -5.89
C ASN A 116 9.04 5.35 -7.32
N GLU A 117 9.91 5.44 -8.32
CA GLU A 117 9.55 5.45 -9.75
C GLU A 117 8.59 4.31 -10.16
N ILE A 118 7.85 4.52 -11.25
CA ILE A 118 6.91 3.52 -11.80
C ILE A 118 7.68 2.26 -12.23
N PRO A 119 7.30 1.06 -11.75
CA PRO A 119 7.97 -0.18 -12.13
C PRO A 119 7.70 -0.57 -13.59
N ASP A 120 8.58 -1.39 -14.15
CA ASP A 120 8.33 -2.09 -15.42
C ASP A 120 7.52 -3.38 -15.17
N MET A 121 6.26 -3.36 -15.56
CA MET A 121 5.22 -4.35 -15.29
C MET A 121 4.31 -4.47 -16.51
N ILE A 122 3.60 -5.60 -16.65
CA ILE A 122 2.63 -5.79 -17.74
C ILE A 122 1.46 -4.78 -17.73
N TYR A 123 1.31 -4.01 -16.65
CA TYR A 123 0.27 -2.99 -16.45
C TYR A 123 0.84 -1.59 -16.11
N SER A 124 2.08 -1.31 -16.54
CA SER A 124 2.71 -0.01 -16.28
C SER A 124 1.97 1.15 -16.95
N ASP A 125 1.32 0.92 -18.09
CA ASP A 125 0.60 1.98 -18.79
C ASP A 125 -0.69 2.37 -18.07
N GLU A 126 -1.37 1.42 -17.41
CA GLU A 126 -2.48 1.72 -16.50
C GLU A 126 -2.02 2.51 -15.29
N ILE A 127 -0.86 2.18 -14.71
CA ILE A 127 -0.27 2.97 -13.61
C ILE A 127 0.01 4.41 -14.06
N LYS A 128 0.62 4.61 -15.24
CA LYS A 128 0.87 5.97 -15.79
C LYS A 128 -0.44 6.71 -16.06
N SER A 129 -1.47 6.01 -16.53
CA SER A 129 -2.79 6.59 -16.82
C SER A 129 -3.48 7.15 -15.57
N MET A 130 -3.17 6.60 -14.39
CA MET A 130 -3.64 7.14 -13.10
C MET A 130 -2.90 8.41 -12.65
N GLN A 131 -1.85 8.82 -13.38
CA GLN A 131 -1.07 10.04 -13.16
C GLN A 131 -0.56 10.22 -11.72
N PRO A 132 0.14 9.22 -11.15
CA PRO A 132 0.63 9.35 -9.79
C PRO A 132 1.76 10.39 -9.68
N ILE A 133 1.89 10.97 -8.49
CA ILE A 133 2.99 11.87 -8.12
C ILE A 133 4.13 11.01 -7.56
N ILE A 134 5.31 11.08 -8.18
CA ILE A 134 6.48 10.28 -7.79
C ILE A 134 7.32 11.06 -6.78
N LEU A 135 7.56 10.48 -5.61
CA LEU A 135 8.26 11.16 -4.50
C LEU A 135 9.78 10.99 -4.56
N ASN A 136 10.26 9.90 -5.15
CA ASN A 136 11.68 9.52 -5.13
C ASN A 136 12.25 9.39 -3.71
N GLY A 137 11.46 8.79 -2.81
CA GLY A 137 11.79 8.59 -1.41
C GLY A 137 11.62 9.82 -0.51
N GLU A 138 11.34 11.00 -1.08
CA GLU A 138 11.25 12.26 -0.35
C GLU A 138 9.81 12.54 0.11
N LEU A 139 9.45 12.02 1.29
CA LEU A 139 8.10 12.19 1.88
C LEU A 139 7.72 13.65 2.13
N SER A 140 8.71 14.54 2.31
CA SER A 140 8.52 15.99 2.48
C SER A 140 7.92 16.68 1.24
N LYS A 141 7.88 16.02 0.07
CA LYS A 141 7.23 16.55 -1.14
C LYS A 141 5.70 16.45 -1.10
N ILE A 142 5.13 15.79 -0.09
CA ILE A 142 3.69 15.74 0.11
C ILE A 142 3.24 17.07 0.73
N ASN A 143 2.35 17.78 0.02
CA ASN A 143 1.74 19.05 0.44
C ASN A 143 0.22 18.92 0.55
#